data_AF-A0A1B8TYU3-F1
#
_entry.id   AF-A0A1B8TYU3-F1
#
_cell.length_a   1.000
_cell.length_b   1.000
_cell.length_c   1.000
_cell.angle_alpha   90.00
_cell.angle_beta   90.00
_cell.angle_gamma   90.00
#
_symmetry.space_group_name_H-M   'P 1'
#
loop_
_entity.id
_entity.type
_entity.pdbx_description
1 polymer ?
#
loop_
_entity_poly.entity_id
_entity_poly.type
_entity_poly.pdbx_seq_one_letter_code
_entity_poly.pdbx_strand_id
1 'polypeptide(L)' 'MRVFKSTVVFERELAMFLGCHIKTAKKYYQLMRDHYQKEAHGLLSLEEVASYYQLPVEVLQTFEQ' A
#
# COMPACT_ATOMS: atom_id res chain seq x y z
N MET A 1 -15.23 -2.51 -6.68
CA MET A 1 -15.10 -1.30 -5.82
C MET A 1 -13.65 -0.85 -5.84
N ARG A 2 -13.35 0.44 -6.01
CA ARG A 2 -11.94 0.91 -5.93
C ARG A 2 -11.35 0.60 -4.56
N VAL A 3 -10.20 -0.07 -4.59
CA VAL A 3 -9.50 -0.54 -3.39
C VAL A 3 -8.82 0.61 -2.66
N PHE A 4 -8.10 1.45 -3.41
CA PHE A 4 -7.45 2.65 -2.89
C PHE A 4 -8.33 3.87 -3.13
N LYS A 5 -8.79 4.51 -2.04
CA LYS A 5 -9.71 5.67 -2.10
C LYS A 5 -9.04 7.01 -1.80
N SER A 6 -7.80 6.96 -1.34
CA SER A 6 -6.99 8.09 -0.90
C SER A 6 -5.60 8.01 -1.52
N THR A 7 -4.87 9.11 -1.47
CA THR A 7 -3.42 9.14 -1.73
C THR A 7 -2.62 8.47 -0.62
N VAL A 8 -3.23 8.23 0.54
CA VAL A 8 -2.63 7.48 1.65
C VAL A 8 -3.09 6.04 1.60
N VAL A 9 -2.16 5.11 1.77
CA VAL A 9 -2.42 3.67 1.79
C VAL A 9 -2.39 3.14 3.22
N PHE A 10 -3.40 2.35 3.58
CA PHE A 10 -3.46 1.61 4.85
C PHE A 10 -3.29 0.10 4.64
N GLU A 11 -3.00 -0.64 5.71
CA GLU A 11 -2.73 -2.09 5.63
C GLU A 11 -3.93 -2.88 5.09
N ARG A 12 -5.15 -2.38 5.31
CA ARG A 12 -6.37 -2.98 4.80
C ARG A 12 -6.50 -2.87 3.29
N GLU A 13 -6.16 -1.72 2.72
CA GLU A 13 -6.17 -1.52 1.27
C GLU A 13 -5.08 -2.38 0.62
N LEU A 14 -3.91 -2.46 1.25
CA LEU A 14 -2.84 -3.35 0.83
C LEU A 14 -3.24 -4.83 0.90
N ALA A 15 -4.00 -5.24 1.93
CA ALA A 15 -4.52 -6.61 2.04
C ALA A 15 -5.44 -6.99 0.89
N MET A 16 -6.34 -6.07 0.51
CA MET A 16 -7.23 -6.23 -0.64
C MET A 16 -6.42 -6.33 -1.94
N PHE A 17 -5.51 -5.38 -2.17
CA PHE A 17 -4.64 -5.37 -3.35
C PHE A 17 -3.82 -6.65 -3.53
N LEU A 18 -3.19 -7.14 -2.46
CA LEU A 18 -2.37 -8.35 -2.49
C LEU A 18 -3.18 -9.65 -2.40
N GLY A 19 -4.51 -9.57 -2.20
CA GLY A 19 -5.37 -10.74 -2.02
C GLY A 19 -4.96 -11.60 -0.83
N CYS A 20 -4.52 -10.97 0.28
CA CYS A 20 -3.95 -11.68 1.42
C CYS A 20 -4.63 -11.33 2.75
N HIS A 21 -4.38 -12.13 3.79
CA HIS A 21 -4.89 -11.87 5.13
C HIS A 21 -4.28 -10.58 5.72
N ILE A 22 -5.07 -9.81 6.49
CA ILE A 22 -4.66 -8.51 7.05
C ILE A 22 -3.34 -8.55 7.85
N LYS A 23 -3.07 -9.65 8.55
CA LYS A 23 -1.81 -9.86 9.30
C LYS A 23 -0.59 -9.93 8.38
N THR A 24 -0.74 -10.49 7.19
CA THR A 24 0.32 -10.58 6.18
C THR A 24 0.55 -9.21 5.56
N ALA A 25 -0.53 -8.51 5.19
CA ALA A 25 -0.44 -7.14 4.69
C ALA A 25 0.23 -6.20 5.69
N LYS A 26 -0.05 -6.33 6.99
CA LYS A 26 0.62 -5.54 8.04
C LYS A 26 2.13 -5.74 8.07
N LYS A 27 2.62 -6.96 7.84
CA LYS A 27 4.06 -7.23 7.74
C LYS A 27 4.66 -6.54 6.52
N TYR A 28 4.02 -6.65 5.35
CA TYR A 28 4.49 -5.97 4.14
C TYR A 28 4.46 -4.45 4.28
N TYR A 29 3.41 -3.91 4.91
CA TYR A 29 3.30 -2.49 5.19
C TYR A 29 4.45 -1.99 6.08
N GLN A 30 4.80 -2.74 7.12
CA GLN A 30 5.96 -2.40 7.96
C GLN A 30 7.27 -2.45 7.17
N LEU A 31 7.47 -3.50 6.35
CA LEU A 31 8.67 -3.61 5.50
C LEU A 31 8.82 -2.43 4.53
N MET A 32 7.72 -1.96 3.93
CA MET A 32 7.72 -0.78 3.08
C MET A 32 8.05 0.50 3.86
N ARG A 33 7.47 0.66 5.05
CA ARG A 33 7.77 1.80 5.93
C ARG A 33 9.24 1.84 6.33
N ASP A 34 9.80 0.69 6.66
CA ASP A 34 11.22 0.55 7.00
C ASP A 34 12.10 0.86 5.77
N HIS A 35 11.69 0.40 4.57
CA HIS A 35 12.37 0.70 3.30
C HIS A 35 12.43 2.21 3.01
N TYR A 36 11.32 2.92 3.21
CA TYR A 36 11.23 4.38 3.05
C TYR A 36 11.65 5.16 4.29
N GLN A 37 12.22 4.50 5.32
CA GLN A 37 12.68 5.12 6.57
C GLN A 37 11.62 6.01 7.24
N LYS A 38 10.36 5.58 7.21
CA LYS A 38 9.25 6.32 7.80
C LYS A 38 9.40 6.40 9.32
N GLU A 39 9.08 7.56 9.88
CA GLU A 39 8.98 7.73 11.34
C GLU A 39 7.87 6.85 11.93
N ALA A 40 7.81 6.75 13.27
CA ALA A 40 6.91 5.86 14.01
C ALA A 40 5.42 5.92 13.59
N HIS A 41 4.96 7.06 13.07
CA HIS A 41 3.61 7.27 12.54
C HIS A 41 3.58 7.69 11.06
N GLY A 42 4.71 7.65 10.36
CA GLY A 42 4.80 7.98 8.95
C GLY A 42 3.99 7.00 8.10
N LEU A 43 3.03 7.53 7.35
CA LEU A 43 2.14 6.77 6.47
C LEU A 43 2.76 6.60 5.08
N LEU A 44 2.33 5.57 4.37
CA LEU A 44 2.70 5.33 2.97
C LEU A 44 1.75 6.07 2.04
N SER A 45 2.31 6.74 1.03
CA SER A 45 1.54 7.28 -0.08
C SER A 45 1.30 6.20 -1.16
N LEU A 46 0.33 6.46 -2.03
CA LEU A 46 0.02 5.60 -3.17
C LEU A 46 1.21 5.51 -4.13
N GLU A 47 1.93 6.63 -4.33
CA GLU A 47 3.14 6.68 -5.15
C GLU A 47 4.28 5.84 -4.56
N GLU A 48 4.44 5.84 -3.23
CA GLU A 48 5.45 5.02 -2.56
C GLU A 48 5.12 3.53 -2.72
N VAL A 49 3.85 3.15 -2.56
CA VAL A 49 3.45 1.74 -2.77
C VAL A 49 3.62 1.33 -4.24
N ALA A 50 3.27 2.20 -5.19
CA ALA A 50 3.46 1.95 -6.62
C ALA A 50 4.96 1.78 -6.95
N SER A 51 5.80 2.69 -6.46
CA SER A 51 7.25 2.67 -6.64
C SER A 51 7.88 1.40 -6.05
N TYR A 52 7.46 0.98 -4.84
CA TYR A 52 7.94 -0.23 -4.19
C TYR A 52 7.72 -1.49 -5.03
N TYR A 53 6.55 -1.60 -5.68
CA TYR A 53 6.22 -2.70 -6.57
C TYR A 53 6.64 -2.48 -8.03
N GLN A 54 7.31 -1.37 -8.34
CA GLN A 54 7.71 -0.98 -9.70
C GLN A 54 6.52 -0.93 -10.67
N LEU A 55 5.39 -0.44 -10.18
CA LEU A 55 4.16 -0.26 -10.94
C LEU A 55 3.90 1.22 -11.22
N PRO A 56 3.26 1.56 -12.35
CA PRO A 56 2.68 2.88 -12.54
C PRO A 56 1.60 3.15 -11.48
N VAL A 57 1.54 4.39 -10.95
CA VAL A 57 0.57 4.75 -9.89
C VAL A 57 -0.88 4.62 -10.38
N GLU A 58 -1.10 4.79 -11.68
CA GLU A 58 -2.40 4.65 -12.35
C GLU A 58 -2.97 3.23 -12.20
N VAL A 59 -2.10 2.21 -12.12
CA VAL A 59 -2.51 0.82 -11.88
C VAL A 59 -3.16 0.70 -10.50
N LEU A 60 -2.61 1.35 -9.48
CA LEU A 60 -3.20 1.35 -8.14
C LEU A 60 -4.47 2.20 -8.08
N GLN A 61 -4.49 3.37 -8.74
CA GLN A 61 -5.66 4.26 -8.77
C GLN A 61 -6.90 3.62 -9.43
N THR A 62 -6.66 2.73 -10.39
CA THR A 62 -7.71 2.03 -11.14
C THR A 62 -7.98 0.61 -10.65
N PHE A 63 -7.26 0.14 -9.62
CA PHE A 63 -7.42 -1.21 -9.12
C PHE A 63 -8.78 -1.41 -8.42
N GLU A 64 -9.52 -2.41 -8.88
CA GLU A 64 -10.85 -2.76 -8.38
C GLU A 64 -10.91 -4.23 -7.95
N GLN A 65 -11.65 -4.47 -6.87
CA GLN A 65 -12.02 -5.80 -6.36
C GLN A 65 -13.52 -5.88 -6.09
#